data_AF-A0A4C1TL01-F1
#
_entry.id   AF-A0A4C1TL01-F1
#
_cell.length_a   1.000
_cell.length_b   1.000
_cell.length_c   1.000
_cell.angle_alpha   90.00
_cell.angle_beta   90.00
_cell.angle_gamma   90.00
#
_symmetry.space_group_name_H-M   'P 1'
#
loop_
_entity.id
_entity.type
_entity.pdbx_description
1 polymer ?
#
loop_
_entity_poly.entity_id
_entity_poly.type
_entity_poly.pdbx_seq_one_letter_code
_entity_poly.pdbx_strand_id
1 'polypeptide(L)'
;MVVDSDALDRAKVTNRNASFILAAAFESLGKGISTLNLNYSTIYRARIKYGSNIAQDFKTEFRSDDRYGVHRDGKIPCDIVDSQSVNCIAVLLPVSGVDQLLEVSKANRGTADQQALAVITTLNQWNIVP
;
A
#
# COMPACT_ATOMS: atom_id res chain seq x y z
N MET A 1 -10.82 -6.79 16.64
CA MET A 1 -11.10 -5.35 16.56
C MET A 1 -11.10 -4.97 15.10
N VAL A 2 -12.27 -4.73 14.51
CA VAL A 2 -12.35 -4.15 13.16
C VAL A 2 -12.18 -2.65 13.36
N VAL A 3 -10.94 -2.18 13.24
CA VAL A 3 -10.68 -0.74 13.10
C VAL A 3 -11.00 -0.42 11.66
N ASP A 4 -11.99 0.44 11.44
CA ASP A 4 -12.29 0.95 10.10
C ASP A 4 -11.16 1.90 9.67
N SER A 5 -10.06 1.28 9.24
CA SER A 5 -8.80 1.95 8.93
C SER A 5 -8.95 2.88 7.74
N ASP A 6 -9.87 2.56 6.82
CA ASP A 6 -10.23 3.36 5.66
C ASP A 6 -10.78 4.75 6.05
N ALA A 7 -11.76 4.79 6.96
CA ALA A 7 -12.32 6.07 7.43
C ALA A 7 -11.27 6.97 8.08
N LEU A 8 -10.35 6.38 8.87
CA LEU A 8 -9.27 7.11 9.51
C LEU A 8 -8.20 7.58 8.52
N ASP A 9 -7.91 6.78 7.49
CA ASP A 9 -6.94 7.11 6.45
C ASP A 9 -7.47 8.23 5.54
N ARG A 10 -8.74 8.18 5.13
CA ARG A 10 -9.39 9.26 4.36
C ARG A 10 -9.42 10.59 5.13
N ALA A 11 -9.61 10.52 6.44
CA ALA A 11 -9.56 11.68 7.33
C ALA A 11 -8.13 12.14 7.68
N LYS A 12 -7.08 11.48 7.13
CA LYS A 12 -5.66 11.77 7.38
C LYS A 12 -5.30 11.74 8.87
N VAL A 13 -5.95 10.87 9.63
CA VAL A 13 -5.77 10.76 11.07
C VAL A 13 -4.50 9.95 11.34
N THR A 14 -3.58 10.50 12.13
CA THR A 14 -2.37 9.78 12.58
C THR A 14 -2.74 8.64 13.52
N ASN A 15 -1.88 7.62 13.65
CA ASN A 15 -2.13 6.50 14.58
C ASN A 15 -2.35 6.96 16.03
N ARG A 16 -1.64 8.02 16.46
CA ARG A 16 -1.81 8.61 17.79
C ARG A 16 -3.17 9.28 17.96
N ASN A 17 -3.62 10.04 16.96
CA ASN A 17 -4.94 10.66 17.02
C ASN A 17 -6.06 9.62 16.89
N ALA A 18 -5.83 8.55 16.12
CA ALA A 18 -6.76 7.44 16.00
C ALA A 18 -7.00 6.76 17.35
N SER A 19 -5.97 6.57 18.20
CA SER A 19 -6.18 6.02 19.55
C SER A 19 -7.14 6.86 20.40
N PHE A 20 -7.03 8.19 20.34
CA PHE A 20 -7.93 9.09 21.08
C PHE A 20 -9.35 9.07 20.53
N ILE A 21 -9.51 9.14 19.21
CA ILE A 21 -10.83 9.11 18.55
C ILE A 21 -11.54 7.79 18.84
N LEU A 22 -10.83 6.67 18.72
CA LEU A 22 -11.38 5.35 19.01
C LEU A 22 -11.76 5.24 20.49
N ALA A 23 -10.91 5.70 21.42
CA ALA A 23 -11.22 5.68 22.85
C ALA A 23 -12.51 6.46 23.17
N ALA A 24 -12.64 7.69 22.66
CA ALA A 24 -13.83 8.52 22.86
C ALA A 24 -15.09 7.89 22.25
N ALA A 25 -14.98 7.29 21.06
CA ALA A 25 -16.09 6.60 20.40
C ALA A 25 -16.55 5.37 21.21
N PHE A 26 -15.61 4.60 21.77
CA PHE A 26 -15.94 3.43 22.58
C PHE A 26 -16.57 3.80 23.93
N GLU A 27 -16.10 4.86 24.59
CA GLU A 27 -16.75 5.40 25.79
C GLU A 27 -18.18 5.85 25.51
N SER A 28 -18.39 6.55 24.39
CA SER A 28 -19.72 6.99 23.96
C SER A 28 -20.69 5.83 23.69
N LEU A 29 -20.16 4.65 23.35
CA LEU A 29 -20.91 3.41 23.14
C LEU A 29 -21.10 2.60 24.44
N GLY A 30 -20.70 3.14 25.60
CA GLY A 30 -20.82 2.47 26.90
C GLY A 30 -19.87 1.28 27.06
N LYS A 31 -18.86 1.13 26.20
CA LYS A 31 -17.84 0.08 26.33
C LYS A 31 -16.66 0.61 27.14
N GLY A 32 -16.30 -0.11 28.21
CA GLY A 32 -15.17 0.27 29.04
C GLY A 32 -13.85 0.21 28.27
N ILE A 33 -13.06 1.28 28.35
CA ILE A 33 -11.72 1.39 27.71
C ILE A 33 -10.79 0.25 28.14
N SER A 34 -10.94 -0.28 29.36
CA SER A 34 -10.15 -1.40 29.88
C SER A 34 -10.26 -2.69 29.07
N THR A 35 -11.32 -2.82 28.25
CA THR A 35 -11.53 -3.98 27.37
C THR A 35 -10.88 -3.84 25.99
N LEU A 36 -10.28 -2.68 25.70
CA LEU A 36 -9.79 -2.30 24.38
C LEU A 36 -8.27 -2.11 24.37
N ASN A 37 -7.58 -2.91 23.55
CA ASN A 37 -6.14 -2.77 23.34
C ASN A 37 -5.84 -1.68 22.28
N LEU A 38 -6.06 -0.41 22.66
CA LEU A 38 -5.85 0.78 21.81
C LEU A 38 -4.43 1.34 21.88
N ASN A 39 -3.42 0.48 21.83
CA ASN A 39 -2.04 0.93 21.69
C ASN A 39 -1.74 1.35 20.23
N TYR A 40 -0.85 2.33 20.06
CA TYR A 40 -0.27 2.74 18.79
C TYR A 40 0.14 1.55 17.92
N SER A 41 0.84 0.56 18.50
CA SER A 41 1.33 -0.61 17.77
C SER A 41 0.19 -1.48 17.21
N THR A 42 -0.93 -1.61 17.95
CA THR A 42 -2.11 -2.33 17.49
C THR A 42 -2.76 -1.63 16.30
N ILE A 43 -2.92 -0.30 16.38
CA ILE A 43 -3.50 0.50 15.29
C ILE A 43 -2.60 0.46 14.06
N TYR A 44 -1.29 0.63 14.25
CA TYR A 44 -0.30 0.55 13.18
C TYR A 44 -0.38 -0.80 12.44
N ARG A 45 -0.35 -1.92 13.17
CA ARG A 45 -0.46 -3.26 12.58
C ARG A 45 -1.78 -3.47 11.86
N ALA A 46 -2.89 -2.96 12.40
CA ALA A 46 -4.20 -3.05 11.76
C ALA A 46 -4.22 -2.33 10.40
N ARG A 47 -3.62 -1.14 10.31
CA ARG A 47 -3.50 -0.39 9.05
C ARG A 47 -2.62 -1.08 8.03
N ILE A 48 -1.45 -1.58 8.43
CA ILE A 48 -0.56 -2.34 7.53
C ILE A 48 -1.29 -3.58 6.98
N LYS A 49 -2.01 -4.31 7.85
CA LYS A 49 -2.79 -5.48 7.43
C LYS A 49 -3.91 -5.08 6.46
N TYR A 50 -4.64 -4.00 6.74
CA TYR A 50 -5.70 -3.50 5.86
C TYR A 50 -5.16 -3.13 4.47
N GLY A 51 -4.04 -2.40 4.40
CA GLY A 51 -3.38 -2.09 3.13
C GLY A 51 -2.88 -3.34 2.37
N SER A 52 -2.34 -4.32 3.09
CA SER A 52 -1.93 -5.60 2.50
C SER A 52 -3.10 -6.38 1.92
N ASN A 53 -4.27 -6.35 2.59
CA ASN A 53 -5.47 -7.01 2.10
C ASN A 53 -5.98 -6.33 0.82
N ILE A 54 -6.05 -4.99 0.79
CA ILE A 54 -6.43 -4.24 -0.41
C ILE A 54 -5.51 -4.59 -1.59
N ALA A 55 -4.19 -4.62 -1.37
CA ALA A 55 -3.24 -4.98 -2.42
C ALA A 55 -3.43 -6.42 -2.93
N GLN A 56 -3.81 -7.35 -2.04
CA GLN A 56 -4.12 -8.72 -2.41
C GLN A 56 -5.43 -8.82 -3.19
N ASP A 57 -6.47 -8.10 -2.77
CA ASP A 57 -7.76 -8.05 -3.47
C ASP A 57 -7.56 -7.50 -4.90
N PHE A 58 -6.77 -6.44 -5.07
CA PHE A 58 -6.38 -5.92 -6.38
C PHE A 58 -5.66 -6.95 -7.25
N LYS A 59 -4.77 -7.77 -6.66
CA LYS A 59 -4.11 -8.87 -7.39
C LYS A 59 -5.11 -9.92 -7.85
N THR A 60 -6.11 -10.24 -7.03
CA THR A 60 -7.13 -11.24 -7.39
C THR A 60 -8.13 -10.75 -8.44
N GLU A 61 -8.42 -9.44 -8.48
CA GLU A 61 -9.33 -8.83 -9.45
C GLU A 61 -8.66 -8.53 -10.80
N PHE A 62 -7.33 -8.62 -10.88
CA PHE A 62 -6.57 -8.35 -12.08
C PHE A 62 -6.91 -9.33 -13.22
N ARG A 63 -7.30 -8.80 -14.39
CA ARG A 63 -7.66 -9.60 -15.58
C ARG A 63 -6.54 -9.51 -16.61
N SER A 64 -6.03 -10.67 -17.04
CA SER A 64 -4.82 -10.80 -17.85
C SER A 64 -5.04 -10.79 -19.37
N ASP A 65 -6.22 -10.41 -19.88
CA ASP A 65 -6.57 -10.59 -21.30
C ASP A 65 -6.24 -9.41 -22.24
N ASP A 66 -5.68 -8.30 -21.76
CA ASP A 66 -5.46 -7.08 -22.56
C ASP A 66 -4.00 -6.86 -23.02
N ARG A 67 -3.79 -6.01 -24.03
CA ARG A 67 -2.46 -5.54 -24.46
C ARG A 67 -1.91 -4.54 -23.44
N TYR A 68 -0.72 -4.82 -22.94
CA TYR A 68 -0.10 -4.05 -21.86
C TYR A 68 0.98 -3.10 -22.35
N GLY A 69 0.91 -1.84 -21.91
CA GLY A 69 2.04 -0.92 -21.90
C GLY A 69 2.67 -0.90 -20.51
N VAL A 70 3.98 -0.66 -20.41
CA VAL A 70 4.59 -0.34 -19.11
C VAL A 70 4.94 1.14 -19.14
N HIS A 71 4.18 1.96 -18.43
CA HIS A 71 4.55 3.36 -18.24
C HIS A 71 5.49 3.49 -17.05
N ARG A 72 6.65 4.11 -17.30
CA ARG A 72 7.69 4.36 -16.31
C ARG A 72 7.67 5.85 -15.94
N ASP A 73 7.10 6.18 -14.78
CA ASP A 73 7.33 7.50 -14.17
C ASP A 73 8.43 7.37 -13.12
N GLY A 74 9.56 8.03 -13.38
CA GLY A 74 10.74 7.99 -12.52
C GLY A 74 10.74 9.16 -11.55
N LYS A 75 10.10 9.02 -10.39
CA LYS A 75 10.40 9.88 -9.24
C LYS A 75 11.22 9.10 -8.23
N ILE A 76 12.19 9.77 -7.60
CA ILE A 76 13.03 9.21 -6.52
C ILE A 76 12.43 9.67 -5.18
N PRO A 77 11.42 9.00 -4.60
CA PRO A 77 11.07 9.20 -3.20
C PRO A 77 12.02 8.40 -2.30
N CYS A 78 12.36 8.96 -1.14
CA CYS A 78 13.11 8.23 -0.12
C CYS A 78 12.30 7.03 0.41
N ASP A 79 12.99 5.96 0.82
CA ASP A 79 12.32 4.85 1.48
C ASP A 79 11.70 5.32 2.80
N ILE A 80 10.42 5.01 3.00
CA ILE A 80 9.64 5.37 4.20
C ILE A 80 10.23 4.71 5.45
N VAL A 81 10.93 3.57 5.30
CA VAL A 81 11.42 2.77 6.42
C VAL A 81 12.86 3.10 6.81
N ASP A 82 13.77 3.21 5.84
CA ASP A 82 15.22 3.21 6.12
C ASP A 82 15.98 4.50 5.79
N SER A 83 15.29 5.58 5.39
CA SER A 83 15.91 6.87 5.02
C SER A 83 16.94 6.78 3.88
N GLN A 84 17.13 5.60 3.27
CA GLN A 84 17.99 5.39 2.12
C GLN A 84 17.28 5.91 0.88
N SER A 85 18.03 6.58 0.01
CA SER A 85 17.54 7.00 -1.31
C SER A 85 17.36 5.75 -2.16
N VAL A 86 16.13 5.21 -2.19
CA VAL A 86 15.76 4.09 -3.04
C VAL A 86 15.15 4.64 -4.31
N ASN A 87 15.47 4.05 -5.46
CA ASN A 87 14.83 4.44 -6.70
C ASN A 87 13.52 3.66 -6.83
N CYS A 88 12.40 4.33 -6.65
CA CYS A 88 11.07 3.71 -6.78
C CYS A 88 10.57 3.84 -8.21
N ILE A 89 10.11 2.74 -8.78
CA ILE A 89 9.61 2.66 -10.15
C ILE A 89 8.14 2.29 -10.07
N ALA A 90 7.27 3.21 -10.47
CA ALA A 90 5.87 2.88 -10.67
C ALA A 90 5.75 2.02 -11.94
N VAL A 91 5.22 0.80 -11.80
CA VAL A 91 4.88 -0.08 -12.93
C VAL A 91 3.40 0.08 -13.17
N LEU A 92 3.06 0.89 -14.19
CA LEU A 92 1.69 1.10 -14.64
C LEU A 92 1.37 0.21 -15.82
N LEU A 93 0.14 -0.27 -15.85
CA LEU A 93 -0.42 -1.12 -16.89
C LEU A 93 -1.68 -0.48 -17.46
N PRO A 94 -1.68 0.02 -18.71
CA PRO A 94 -2.87 0.48 -19.37
C PRO A 94 -3.72 -0.74 -19.73
N VAL A 95 -4.92 -0.79 -19.17
CA VAL A 95 -5.94 -1.80 -19.45
C VAL A 95 -7.19 -1.06 -19.90
N SER A 96 -7.65 -1.32 -21.12
CA SER A 96 -8.88 -0.72 -21.66
C SER A 96 -8.97 0.82 -21.52
N GLY A 97 -7.85 1.54 -21.65
CA GLY A 97 -7.79 3.01 -21.57
C GLY A 97 -7.65 3.59 -20.16
N VAL A 98 -7.50 2.75 -19.12
CA VAL A 98 -7.20 3.17 -17.74
C VAL A 98 -5.82 2.67 -17.36
N ASP A 99 -4.96 3.57 -16.85
CA ASP A 99 -3.66 3.19 -16.29
C ASP A 99 -3.85 2.61 -14.88
N GLN A 100 -3.62 1.30 -14.75
CA GLN A 100 -3.65 0.60 -13.46
C GLN A 100 -2.23 0.51 -12.89
N LEU A 101 -2.04 0.99 -11.66
CA LEU A 101 -0.78 0.80 -10.94
C LEU A 101 -0.71 -0.62 -10.37
N LEU A 102 0.26 -1.41 -10.87
CA LEU A 102 0.53 -2.75 -10.35
C LEU A 102 1.33 -2.68 -9.07
N GLU A 103 2.47 -1.99 -9.12
CA GLU A 103 3.37 -1.88 -7.99
C GLU A 103 4.28 -0.66 -8.10
N VAL A 104 4.75 -0.18 -6.95
CA VAL A 104 5.88 0.75 -6.87
C VAL A 104 7.11 -0.06 -6.46
N SER A 105 7.85 -0.56 -7.45
CA SER A 105 8.99 -1.43 -7.24
C SER A 105 10.21 -0.66 -6.79
N LYS A 106 10.89 -1.16 -5.77
CA LYS A 106 12.12 -0.58 -5.25
C LYS A 106 13.32 -1.12 -6.01
N ALA A 107 14.09 -0.24 -6.63
CA ALA A 107 15.41 -0.54 -7.16
C ALA A 107 16.48 0.03 -6.20
N ASN A 108 17.34 -0.86 -5.70
CA ASN A 108 18.42 -0.53 -4.77
C ASN A 108 19.40 0.51 -5.34
N ARG A 109 19.48 0.62 -6.67
CA ARG A 109 20.28 1.60 -7.40
C ARG A 109 19.51 2.08 -8.63
N GLY A 110 19.78 3.31 -9.06
CA GLY A 110 19.17 3.89 -10.26
C GLY A 110 19.78 3.43 -11.59
N THR A 111 20.53 2.33 -11.61
CA THR A 111 21.10 1.79 -12.85
C THR A 111 20.02 1.11 -13.70
N ALA A 112 20.17 1.17 -15.02
CA ALA A 112 19.19 0.62 -15.97
C ALA A 112 18.89 -0.86 -15.70
N ASP A 113 19.91 -1.66 -15.39
CA ASP A 113 19.79 -3.10 -15.17
C ASP A 113 18.98 -3.42 -13.91
N GLN A 114 19.20 -2.68 -12.82
CA GLN A 114 18.45 -2.85 -11.57
C GLN A 114 16.99 -2.43 -11.73
N GLN A 115 16.76 -1.37 -12.52
CA GLN A 115 15.43 -0.91 -12.84
C GLN A 115 14.68 -1.92 -13.72
N ALA A 116 15.33 -2.45 -14.75
CA ALA A 116 14.78 -3.48 -15.62
C ALA A 116 14.46 -4.76 -14.82
N LEU A 117 15.37 -5.18 -13.93
CA LEU A 117 15.17 -6.33 -13.06
C LEU A 117 13.95 -6.13 -12.15
N ALA A 118 13.80 -4.94 -11.55
CA ALA A 118 12.66 -4.62 -10.70
C ALA A 118 11.35 -4.71 -11.49
N VAL A 119 11.29 -4.14 -12.71
CA VAL A 119 10.10 -4.21 -13.58
C VAL A 119 9.78 -5.65 -13.99
N ILE A 120 10.76 -6.41 -14.47
CA ILE A 120 10.58 -7.82 -14.89
C ILE A 120 10.12 -8.67 -13.71
N THR A 121 10.69 -8.45 -12.52
CA THR A 121 10.28 -9.17 -11.30
C THR A 121 8.83 -8.89 -10.99
N THR A 122 8.40 -7.63 -11.06
CA THR A 122 6.99 -7.24 -10.87
C THR A 122 6.09 -7.93 -11.90
N LEU A 123 6.40 -7.83 -13.20
CA LEU A 123 5.58 -8.47 -14.23
C LEU A 123 5.43 -9.99 -14.01
N ASN A 124 6.53 -10.67 -13.64
CA ASN A 124 6.51 -12.09 -13.30
C ASN A 124 5.64 -12.39 -12.07
N GLN A 125 5.72 -11.56 -11.01
CA GLN A 125 4.88 -11.72 -9.81
C GLN A 125 3.38 -11.57 -10.12
N TRP A 126 3.05 -10.79 -11.14
CA TRP A 126 1.68 -10.58 -11.61
C TRP A 126 1.27 -11.58 -12.71
N ASN A 127 2.12 -12.57 -13.03
CA ASN A 127 1.92 -13.53 -14.13
C ASN A 127 1.68 -12.86 -15.50
N ILE A 128 2.20 -11.65 -15.68
CA ILE A 128 2.16 -10.92 -16.95
C ILE A 128 3.38 -11.38 -17.73
N VAL A 129 3.18 -12.30 -18.67
CA VAL A 129 4.25 -12.80 -19.54
C VAL A 129 4.63 -11.69 -20.53
N PRO A 130 5.93 -11.41 -20.74
CA PRO A 130 6.36 -10.51 -21.81
C PRO A 130 5.99 -11.02 -23.21
#